data_AF-A0A223RMB7-F1
#
_entry.id   AF-A0A223RMB7-F1
#
_cell.length_a   1.000
_cell.length_b   1.000
_cell.length_c   1.000
_cell.angle_alpha   90.00
_cell.angle_beta   90.00
_cell.angle_gamma   90.00
#
_symmetry.space_group_name_H-M   'P 1'
#
loop_
_entity.id
_entity.type
_entity.pdbx_description
1 polymer ?
#
loop_
_entity_poly.entity_id
_entity_poly.type
_entity_poly.pdbx_seq_one_letter_code
_entity_poly.pdbx_strand_id
1 'polypeptide(L)'
;MARFRIMAQGTRGGEADVSQDGFGVDYDKLKAVIEDLRKARDEAKDLADESESIGPDELTAYDDTTESAREAFRKRMNAPEGSLRAAADDIRVRLNEKIDAYEALLREYGLAEENASVAQQDAERQS
;
A
#
# COMPACT_ATOMS: atom_id res chain seq x y z
N MET A 1 -30.59 43.34 -32.74
CA MET A 1 -31.90 42.73 -33.07
C MET A 1 -31.82 42.04 -34.42
N ALA A 2 -31.75 40.70 -34.44
CA ALA A 2 -32.11 39.89 -35.62
C ALA A 2 -32.26 38.41 -35.23
N ARG A 3 -33.52 37.97 -35.23
CA ARG A 3 -34.09 36.67 -35.65
C ARG A 3 -33.52 35.34 -35.10
N PHE A 4 -34.29 34.84 -34.14
CA PHE A 4 -34.62 33.43 -33.88
C PHE A 4 -34.82 32.61 -35.18
N ARG A 5 -34.22 31.42 -35.24
CA ARG A 5 -34.60 30.33 -36.14
C ARG A 5 -34.61 29.02 -35.35
N ILE A 6 -35.80 28.53 -35.04
CA ILE A 6 -36.04 27.15 -34.58
C ILE A 6 -36.26 26.30 -35.84
N MET A 7 -35.53 25.20 -35.96
CA MET A 7 -35.89 24.03 -36.76
C MET A 7 -35.58 22.79 -35.92
N ALA A 8 -36.60 21.95 -35.79
CA ALA A 8 -36.62 20.78 -34.92
C ALA A 8 -36.19 19.50 -35.64
N GLN A 9 -35.65 18.59 -34.83
CA GLN A 9 -35.67 17.12 -34.94
C GLN A 9 -34.92 16.42 -36.08
N GLY A 10 -33.85 15.73 -35.68
CA GLY A 10 -33.36 14.51 -36.28
C GLY A 10 -32.95 13.55 -35.17
N THR A 11 -33.82 12.59 -34.85
CA THR A 11 -33.55 11.43 -33.99
C THR A 11 -32.64 10.44 -34.73
N ARG A 12 -31.51 10.09 -34.11
CA ARG A 12 -30.75 8.83 -34.25
C ARG A 12 -29.82 8.81 -33.04
N GLY A 13 -30.10 7.97 -32.05
CA GLY A 13 -29.65 6.59 -32.12
C GLY A 13 -28.15 6.55 -31.81
N GLY A 14 -27.77 7.00 -30.62
CA GLY A 14 -26.48 6.71 -30.02
C GLY A 14 -26.80 5.81 -28.84
N GLU A 15 -26.60 4.52 -29.05
CA GLU A 15 -26.67 3.49 -28.02
C GLU A 15 -25.94 3.95 -26.76
N ALA A 16 -26.54 3.59 -25.63
CA ALA A 16 -25.91 3.65 -24.34
C ALA A 16 -24.63 2.83 -24.38
N ASP A 17 -23.50 3.47 -24.64
CA ASP A 17 -22.22 2.97 -24.14
C ASP A 17 -22.09 3.41 -22.68
N VAL A 18 -23.02 2.90 -21.86
CA VAL A 18 -22.72 2.61 -20.48
C VAL A 18 -21.98 1.27 -20.54
N SER A 19 -20.74 1.32 -21.01
CA SER A 19 -19.75 0.37 -20.54
C SER A 19 -19.80 0.51 -19.03
N GLN A 20 -20.52 -0.41 -18.40
CA GLN A 20 -20.36 -0.70 -16.99
C GLN A 20 -18.90 -1.11 -16.88
N ASP A 21 -18.02 -0.14 -16.68
CA ASP A 21 -16.67 -0.35 -16.16
C ASP A 21 -16.89 -1.00 -14.80
N GLY A 22 -17.10 -2.32 -14.82
CA GLY A 22 -16.94 -3.15 -13.67
C GLY A 22 -15.57 -2.81 -13.14
N PHE A 23 -15.52 -2.33 -11.90
CA PHE A 23 -14.29 -2.07 -11.17
C PHE A 23 -13.51 -3.40 -11.04
N GLY A 24 -12.87 -3.82 -12.12
CA GLY A 24 -11.98 -4.95 -12.16
C GLY A 24 -10.72 -4.53 -11.43
N VAL A 25 -10.50 -5.13 -10.26
CA VAL A 25 -9.23 -4.96 -9.58
C VAL A 25 -8.15 -5.57 -10.47
N ASP A 26 -7.18 -4.74 -10.84
CA ASP A 26 -6.00 -5.18 -11.57
C ASP A 26 -5.14 -6.02 -10.61
N TYR A 27 -5.40 -7.33 -10.63
CA TYR A 27 -4.75 -8.30 -9.74
C TYR A 27 -3.23 -8.26 -9.83
N ASP A 28 -2.69 -8.06 -11.04
CA ASP A 28 -1.25 -8.06 -11.25
C ASP A 28 -0.63 -6.79 -10.66
N LYS A 29 -1.28 -5.63 -10.83
CA LYS A 29 -0.86 -4.40 -10.13
C LYS A 29 -0.98 -4.55 -8.61
N LEU A 30 -2.03 -5.16 -8.10
CA LEU A 30 -2.21 -5.34 -6.65
C LEU A 30 -1.14 -6.27 -6.06
N LYS A 31 -0.79 -7.37 -6.76
CA LYS A 31 0.32 -8.23 -6.38
C LYS A 31 1.66 -7.49 -6.39
N ALA A 32 1.93 -6.70 -7.42
CA ALA A 32 3.15 -5.89 -7.49
C ALA A 32 3.26 -4.91 -6.33
N VAL A 33 2.16 -4.23 -5.99
CA VAL A 33 2.13 -3.31 -4.83
C VAL A 33 2.37 -4.06 -3.51
N ILE A 34 1.83 -5.27 -3.34
CA ILE A 34 2.09 -6.08 -2.12
C ILE A 34 3.58 -6.43 -2.01
N GLU A 35 4.24 -6.80 -3.11
CA GLU A 35 5.67 -7.08 -3.11
C GLU A 35 6.50 -5.83 -2.75
N ASP A 36 6.15 -4.66 -3.29
CA ASP A 36 6.80 -3.40 -2.92
C ASP A 36 6.60 -3.06 -1.43
N LEU A 37 5.41 -3.29 -0.89
CA LEU A 37 5.13 -3.08 0.54
C LEU A 37 5.92 -4.05 1.42
N ARG A 38 6.05 -5.33 1.02
CA ARG A 38 6.86 -6.32 1.73
C ARG A 38 8.32 -5.90 1.77
N LYS A 39 8.86 -5.42 0.64
CA LYS A 39 10.22 -4.90 0.58
C LYS A 39 10.41 -3.70 1.51
N ALA A 40 9.51 -2.72 1.48
CA ALA A 40 9.58 -1.55 2.37
C ALA A 40 9.45 -1.94 3.86
N ARG A 41 8.66 -2.97 4.18
CA ARG A 41 8.55 -3.50 5.54
C ARG A 41 9.87 -4.11 6.01
N ASP A 42 10.52 -4.87 5.14
CA ASP A 42 11.79 -5.51 5.45
C ASP A 42 12.89 -4.45 5.61
N GLU A 43 12.92 -3.43 4.75
CA GLU A 43 13.81 -2.26 4.92
C GLU A 43 13.56 -1.52 6.25
N ALA A 44 12.30 -1.35 6.67
CA ALA A 44 11.97 -0.76 7.97
C ALA A 44 12.42 -1.64 9.15
N LYS A 45 12.34 -2.96 9.00
CA LYS A 45 12.88 -3.90 10.00
C LYS A 45 14.39 -3.79 10.08
N ASP A 46 15.08 -3.80 8.96
CA ASP A 46 16.53 -3.70 8.90
C ASP A 46 17.01 -2.39 9.54
N LEU A 47 16.32 -1.28 9.27
CA LEU A 47 16.62 0.01 9.91
C LEU A 47 16.47 -0.02 11.45
N ALA A 48 15.45 -0.70 11.97
CA ALA A 48 15.24 -0.86 13.41
C ALA A 48 16.30 -1.76 14.05
N ASP A 49 16.73 -2.82 13.34
CA ASP A 49 17.77 -3.73 13.82
C ASP A 49 19.15 -3.04 13.77
N GLU A 50 19.46 -2.29 12.70
CA GLU A 50 20.70 -1.53 12.54
C GLU A 50 20.85 -0.44 13.60
N SER A 51 19.75 0.26 13.95
CA SER A 51 19.80 1.32 14.96
C SER A 51 20.34 0.85 16.31
N GLU A 52 20.14 -0.43 16.65
CA GLU A 52 20.67 -1.04 17.88
C GLU A 52 22.20 -1.01 17.94
N SER A 53 22.84 -1.13 16.78
CA SER A 53 24.28 -1.29 16.63
C SER A 53 25.02 0.02 16.32
N ILE A 54 24.30 1.04 15.84
CA ILE A 54 24.87 2.34 15.49
C ILE A 54 25.36 3.05 16.76
N GLY A 55 26.65 3.41 16.77
CA GLY A 55 27.31 4.14 17.86
C GLY A 55 27.89 5.48 17.38
N PRO A 56 28.14 6.42 18.31
CA PRO A 56 28.86 7.65 17.99
C PRO A 56 30.38 7.38 18.04
N ASP A 57 30.91 6.85 16.95
CA ASP A 57 32.30 6.33 16.85
C ASP A 57 33.36 7.33 17.35
N GLU A 58 33.20 8.62 17.05
CA GLU A 58 34.19 9.66 17.31
C GLU A 58 34.17 10.24 18.74
N LEU A 59 33.22 9.86 19.58
CA LEU A 59 33.06 10.44 20.93
C LEU A 59 33.95 9.75 21.98
N THR A 60 35.23 9.48 21.74
CA THR A 60 36.07 8.62 22.61
C THR A 60 36.73 9.33 23.79
N ALA A 61 36.49 10.62 24.02
CA ALA A 61 37.18 11.38 25.07
C ALA A 61 36.74 11.03 26.52
N TYR A 62 35.57 10.40 26.69
CA TYR A 62 35.00 9.97 27.98
C TYR A 62 34.98 11.05 29.09
N ASP A 63 35.02 12.32 28.72
CA ASP A 63 34.66 13.42 29.63
C ASP A 63 33.13 13.56 29.76
N ASP A 64 32.68 14.31 30.77
CA ASP A 64 31.25 14.51 31.07
C ASP A 64 30.44 15.00 29.86
N THR A 65 31.06 15.84 29.01
CA THR A 65 30.40 16.39 27.82
C THR A 65 30.20 15.31 26.75
N THR A 66 31.25 14.54 26.51
CA THR A 66 31.30 13.45 25.55
C THR A 66 30.39 12.29 25.98
N GLU A 67 30.35 11.97 27.28
CA GLU A 67 29.44 10.98 27.84
C GLU A 67 27.97 11.39 27.67
N SER A 68 27.64 12.65 28.00
CA SER A 68 26.29 13.20 27.81
C SER A 68 25.86 13.15 26.34
N ALA A 69 26.78 13.47 25.42
CA ALA A 69 26.54 13.37 23.98
C ALA A 69 26.31 11.91 23.51
N ARG A 70 27.09 10.95 24.03
CA ARG A 70 26.89 9.51 23.77
C ARG A 70 25.52 9.04 24.25
N GLU A 71 25.10 9.46 25.44
CA GLU A 71 23.80 9.08 26.00
C GLU A 71 22.65 9.66 25.15
N ALA A 72 22.73 10.94 24.79
CA ALA A 72 21.74 11.59 23.94
C ALA A 72 21.63 10.90 22.57
N PHE A 73 22.77 10.50 21.99
CA PHE A 73 22.79 9.72 20.75
C PHE A 73 22.09 8.38 20.90
N ARG A 74 22.44 7.59 21.93
CA ARG A 74 21.82 6.28 22.19
C ARG A 74 20.31 6.40 22.39
N LYS A 75 19.84 7.42 23.10
CA LYS A 75 18.39 7.69 23.27
C LYS A 75 17.71 7.94 21.92
N ARG A 76 18.30 8.76 21.04
CA ARG A 76 17.75 9.04 19.71
C ARG A 76 17.74 7.81 18.80
N MET A 77 18.69 6.89 18.95
CA MET A 77 18.72 5.67 18.15
C MET A 77 17.73 4.61 18.67
N ASN A 78 17.72 4.33 19.98
CA ASN A 78 17.16 3.09 20.52
C ASN A 78 16.19 3.25 21.70
N ALA A 79 15.81 4.47 22.09
CA ALA A 79 14.80 4.63 23.15
C ALA A 79 13.45 3.98 22.75
N PRO A 80 12.61 3.54 23.70
CA PRO A 80 11.29 2.96 23.40
C PRO A 80 10.36 3.89 22.62
N GLU A 81 10.50 5.21 22.79
CA GLU A 81 9.68 6.23 22.14
C GLU A 81 10.55 7.35 21.55
N GLY A 82 10.10 7.94 20.44
CA GLY A 82 10.74 9.09 19.82
C GLY A 82 12.14 8.80 19.22
N SER A 83 12.52 7.53 19.12
CA SER A 83 13.77 7.09 18.54
C SER A 83 13.61 6.65 17.09
N LEU A 84 14.74 6.50 16.39
CA LEU A 84 14.77 5.91 15.05
C LEU A 84 14.17 4.51 15.05
N ARG A 85 14.59 3.67 16.01
CA ARG A 85 14.05 2.32 16.19
C ARG A 85 12.53 2.31 16.30
N ALA A 86 11.99 3.10 17.21
CA ALA A 86 10.56 3.14 17.49
C ALA A 86 9.75 3.60 16.27
N ALA A 87 10.25 4.59 15.53
CA ALA A 87 9.63 5.05 14.30
C ALA A 87 9.66 3.98 13.19
N ALA A 88 10.79 3.28 13.03
CA ALA A 88 10.92 2.20 12.06
C ALA A 88 9.99 1.01 12.38
N ASP A 89 9.88 0.65 13.66
CA ASP A 89 8.94 -0.38 14.14
C ASP A 89 7.47 0.01 13.87
N ASP A 90 7.06 1.26 14.11
CA ASP A 90 5.71 1.76 13.81
C ASP A 90 5.40 1.70 12.30
N ILE A 91 6.35 2.12 11.46
CA ILE A 91 6.22 2.00 10.00
C ILE A 91 6.03 0.54 9.59
N ARG A 92 6.85 -0.37 10.15
CA ARG A 92 6.74 -1.81 9.86
C ARG A 92 5.36 -2.36 10.21
N VAL A 93 4.81 -2.00 11.37
CA VAL A 93 3.47 -2.42 11.81
C VAL A 93 2.41 -1.95 10.83
N ARG A 94 2.42 -0.67 10.45
CA ARG A 94 1.46 -0.11 9.49
C ARG A 94 1.58 -0.73 8.10
N LEU A 95 2.78 -1.10 7.67
CA LEU A 95 3.00 -1.81 6.42
C LEU A 95 2.42 -3.23 6.47
N ASN A 96 2.59 -3.95 7.58
CA ASN A 96 1.94 -5.26 7.78
C ASN A 96 0.42 -5.15 7.69
N GLU A 97 -0.20 -4.19 8.36
CA GLU A 97 -1.65 -3.98 8.30
C GLU A 97 -2.14 -3.75 6.86
N LYS A 98 -1.39 -2.99 6.06
CA LYS A 98 -1.73 -2.76 4.65
C LYS A 98 -1.54 -4.00 3.78
N ILE A 99 -0.46 -4.75 3.99
CA ILE A 99 -0.20 -6.02 3.30
C ILE A 99 -1.36 -6.99 3.58
N ASP A 100 -1.71 -7.17 4.85
CA ASP A 100 -2.79 -8.08 5.27
C ASP A 100 -4.13 -7.69 4.62
N ALA A 101 -4.44 -6.39 4.56
CA ALA A 101 -5.65 -5.88 3.92
C ALA A 101 -5.66 -6.16 2.41
N TYR A 102 -4.55 -5.95 1.70
CA TYR A 102 -4.45 -6.18 0.26
C TYR A 102 -4.42 -7.67 -0.10
N GLU A 103 -3.81 -8.50 0.73
CA GLU A 103 -3.86 -9.94 0.58
C GLU A 103 -5.27 -10.48 0.83
N ALA A 104 -6.01 -9.93 1.80
CA ALA A 104 -7.42 -10.26 2.01
C ALA A 104 -8.26 -9.91 0.78
N LEU A 105 -8.04 -8.72 0.21
CA LEU A 105 -8.71 -8.29 -1.01
C LEU A 105 -8.43 -9.25 -2.18
N LEU A 106 -7.17 -9.64 -2.41
CA LEU A 106 -6.81 -10.61 -3.46
C LEU A 106 -7.50 -11.96 -3.26
N ARG A 107 -7.63 -12.44 -2.02
CA ARG A 107 -8.32 -13.70 -1.73
C ARG A 107 -9.81 -13.62 -2.04
N GLU A 108 -10.48 -12.55 -1.63
CA GLU A 108 -11.91 -12.34 -1.91
C GLU A 108 -12.19 -12.33 -3.41
N TYR A 109 -11.35 -11.63 -4.16
CA TYR A 109 -11.44 -11.56 -5.60
C TYR A 109 -11.18 -12.93 -6.26
N GLY A 110 -10.13 -13.67 -5.84
CA GLY A 110 -9.87 -15.01 -6.36
C GLY A 110 -11.04 -15.98 -6.16
N LEU A 111 -11.71 -15.92 -5.00
CA LEU A 111 -12.92 -16.71 -4.73
C LEU A 111 -14.11 -16.29 -5.61
N ALA A 112 -14.26 -15.00 -5.89
CA ALA A 112 -15.33 -14.51 -6.76
C ALA A 112 -15.13 -14.99 -8.21
N GLU A 113 -13.89 -14.97 -8.70
CA GLU A 113 -13.54 -15.46 -10.04
C GLU A 113 -13.78 -16.97 -10.17
N GLU A 114 -13.35 -17.77 -9.19
CA GLU A 114 -13.59 -19.21 -9.16
C GLU A 114 -15.10 -19.53 -9.18
N ASN A 115 -15.90 -18.85 -8.35
CA ASN A 115 -17.34 -19.07 -8.31
C ASN A 115 -18.06 -18.66 -9.61
N ALA A 116 -17.62 -17.56 -10.25
CA ALA A 116 -18.15 -17.14 -11.53
C ALA A 116 -17.83 -18.16 -12.65
N SER A 117 -16.60 -18.71 -12.65
CA SER A 117 -16.18 -19.70 -13.64
C SER A 117 -16.96 -21.02 -13.55
N VAL A 118 -17.30 -21.48 -12.33
CA VAL A 118 -18.11 -22.69 -12.12
C VAL A 118 -19.55 -22.46 -12.59
N ALA A 119 -20.15 -21.33 -12.24
CA ALA A 119 -21.51 -21.00 -12.67
C ALA A 119 -21.65 -20.92 -14.19
N GLN A 120 -20.62 -20.43 -14.89
CA GLN A 120 -20.62 -20.33 -16.35
C GLN A 120 -20.48 -21.71 -17.02
N GLN A 121 -19.61 -22.59 -16.51
CA GLN A 121 -19.49 -23.96 -17.03
C GLN A 121 -20.78 -24.79 -16.86
N ASP A 122 -21.49 -24.60 -15.75
CA ASP A 122 -22.75 -25.30 -15.53
C ASP A 122 -23.87 -24.78 -16.45
N ALA A 123 -23.90 -23.47 -16.75
CA ALA A 123 -24.83 -22.90 -17.73
C ALA A 123 -24.57 -23.42 -19.16
N GLU A 124 -23.29 -23.58 -19.55
CA GLU A 124 -22.91 -24.12 -20.86
C GLU A 124 -23.25 -25.62 -21.01
N ARG A 125 -23.26 -26.41 -19.93
CA ARG A 125 -23.62 -27.83 -19.97
C ARG A 125 -25.13 -28.10 -20.02
N GLN A 126 -25.96 -27.11 -19.65
CA GLN A 126 -27.42 -27.22 -19.65
C GLN A 126 -28.09 -26.65 -20.92
N SER A 127 -27.29 -26.10 -21.84
CA SER A 127 -27.74 -25.55 -23.13
C SER A 127 -27.46 -26.52 -24.28
#